data_AF-A0A967RDF1-F1
#
_entry.id   AF-A0A967RDF1-F1
#
_cell.length_a   1.000
_cell.length_b   1.000
_cell.length_c   1.000
_cell.angle_alpha   90.00
_cell.angle_beta   90.00
_cell.angle_gamma   90.00
#
_symmetry.space_group_name_H-M   'P 1'
#
loop_
_entity.id
_entity.type
_entity.pdbx_description
1 polymer ?
#
loop_
_entity_poly.entity_id
_entity_poly.type
_entity_poly.pdbx_seq_one_letter_code
_entity_poly.pdbx_strand_id
1 'polypeptide(L)'
;MDEPNKSASMGVRGRLLLAFLGISMFSLVAAASGLYSLSQVGGALNKITEQRVPEALSWMELSRRVESLVRAAPALLVVTTDEDRSKVSNEIESQISQLKPFLRTSRSYETEAEKTATTRVFDLFGDMSVNLASLNVLVQKRLFLVALEEDRIRDLSRANSIAQRMLSPGERILGAQMADWKRNQETAEANQLSNEKLDLVNSIISLIPQQRAALLVDSIHNDLLKITDADTAEQIDVLKFPLKKSLQELYEVSEVVSKRAKRRLAKQIAILEGLTAGPKSLSQIKKDELAVIAQAEEILATNVRLSNFLTNRVDFL
;
A
#
# COMPACT_ATOMS: atom_id res chain seq x y z
N MET A 1 83.24 36.78 -71.96
CA MET A 1 84.27 35.91 -71.36
C MET A 1 83.81 35.57 -69.96
N ASP A 2 83.72 34.27 -69.73
CA ASP A 2 82.97 33.53 -68.72
C ASP A 2 83.65 33.44 -67.35
N GLU A 3 82.79 33.39 -66.32
CA GLU A 3 82.87 32.63 -65.05
C GLU A 3 84.04 32.83 -64.04
N PRO A 4 83.93 32.40 -62.74
CA PRO A 4 82.76 31.85 -62.03
C PRO A 4 82.48 32.43 -60.62
N ASN A 5 81.27 32.08 -60.17
CA ASN A 5 80.68 32.07 -58.83
C ASN A 5 81.60 31.46 -57.73
N LYS A 6 81.86 32.19 -56.64
CA LYS A 6 82.43 31.62 -55.39
C LYS A 6 81.32 31.44 -54.37
N SER A 7 80.73 30.25 -54.38
CA SER A 7 79.96 29.76 -53.24
C SER A 7 80.87 29.76 -52.00
N ALA A 8 80.42 30.42 -50.93
CA ALA A 8 81.06 30.34 -49.63
C ALA A 8 80.96 28.89 -49.15
N SER A 9 82.02 28.11 -49.33
CA SER A 9 82.09 26.73 -48.88
C SER A 9 82.21 26.73 -47.35
N MET A 10 81.05 26.66 -46.68
CA MET A 10 81.01 26.37 -45.25
C MET A 10 81.71 25.03 -45.03
N GLY A 11 82.90 25.06 -44.41
CA GLY A 11 83.73 23.87 -44.21
C GLY A 11 82.95 22.76 -43.51
N VAL A 12 83.34 21.51 -43.72
CA VAL A 12 82.65 20.31 -43.20
C VAL A 12 82.37 20.43 -41.70
N ARG A 13 83.27 21.08 -40.94
CA ARG A 13 83.10 21.38 -39.50
C ARG A 13 81.94 22.35 -39.20
N GLY A 14 81.73 23.38 -40.02
CA GLY A 14 80.60 24.31 -39.88
C GLY A 14 79.27 23.68 -40.23
N ARG A 15 79.22 22.82 -41.27
CA ARG A 15 78.01 22.06 -41.63
C ARG A 15 77.63 21.05 -40.55
N LEU A 16 78.61 20.39 -39.92
CA LEU A 16 78.38 19.50 -38.79
C LEU A 16 77.83 20.23 -37.55
N LEU A 17 78.41 21.39 -37.18
CA LEU A 17 77.92 22.18 -36.05
C LEU A 17 76.50 22.70 -36.28
N LEU A 18 76.18 23.17 -37.49
CA LEU A 18 74.84 23.67 -37.81
C LEU A 18 73.78 22.55 -37.83
N ALA A 19 74.13 21.37 -38.36
CA ALA A 19 73.28 20.19 -38.29
C ALA A 19 73.04 19.73 -36.85
N PHE A 20 74.10 19.71 -36.02
CA PHE A 20 73.99 19.35 -34.60
C PHE A 20 73.10 20.32 -33.83
N LEU A 21 73.26 21.63 -34.06
CA LEU A 21 72.45 22.67 -33.43
C LEU A 21 70.98 22.58 -33.87
N GLY A 22 70.73 22.32 -35.16
CA GLY A 22 69.38 22.08 -35.69
C GLY A 22 68.70 20.87 -35.06
N ILE A 23 69.40 19.74 -34.93
CA ILE A 23 68.87 18.52 -34.30
C ILE A 23 68.60 18.74 -32.81
N SER A 24 69.51 19.41 -32.09
CA SER A 24 69.32 19.73 -30.67
C SER A 24 68.13 20.67 -30.43
N MET A 25 67.95 21.68 -31.28
CA MET A 25 66.83 22.62 -31.17
C MET A 25 65.49 21.93 -31.48
N PHE A 26 65.47 21.05 -32.49
CA PHE A 26 64.29 20.26 -32.83
C PHE A 26 63.92 19.30 -31.70
N SER A 27 64.91 18.66 -31.07
CA SER A 27 64.73 17.82 -29.88
C SER A 27 64.15 18.61 -28.70
N LEU A 28 64.60 19.86 -28.49
CA LEU A 28 64.09 20.74 -27.43
C LEU A 28 62.62 21.12 -27.66
N VAL A 29 62.24 21.44 -28.91
CA VAL A 29 60.85 21.76 -29.27
C VAL A 29 59.96 20.53 -29.14
N ALA A 30 60.43 19.36 -29.55
CA ALA A 30 59.72 18.10 -29.36
C ALA A 30 59.53 17.77 -27.88
N ALA A 31 60.56 17.98 -27.05
CA ALA A 31 60.47 17.81 -25.60
C ALA A 31 59.50 18.81 -24.95
N ALA A 32 59.55 20.09 -25.34
CA ALA A 32 58.64 21.11 -24.85
C ALA A 32 57.18 20.84 -25.26
N SER A 33 56.95 20.42 -26.50
CA SER A 33 55.63 20.03 -27.01
C SER A 33 55.11 18.76 -26.34
N GLY A 34 56.00 17.78 -26.08
CA GLY A 34 55.69 16.58 -25.30
C GLY A 34 55.30 16.91 -23.86
N LEU A 35 56.03 17.80 -23.19
CA LEU A 35 55.71 18.26 -21.83
C LEU A 35 54.41 19.08 -21.80
N TYR A 36 54.17 19.93 -22.79
CA TYR A 36 52.93 20.69 -22.91
C TYR A 36 51.71 19.78 -23.12
N SER A 37 51.81 18.82 -24.05
CA SER A 37 50.78 17.79 -24.27
C SER A 37 50.54 16.94 -23.02
N LEU A 38 51.60 16.51 -22.34
CA LEU A 38 51.50 15.75 -21.09
C LEU A 38 50.88 16.58 -19.95
N SER A 39 51.11 17.90 -19.91
CA SER A 39 50.47 18.79 -18.93
C SER A 39 48.99 19.02 -19.21
N GLN A 40 48.57 19.02 -20.48
CA GLN A 40 47.18 19.15 -20.89
C GLN A 40 46.41 17.84 -20.63
N VAL A 41 47.04 16.70 -20.92
CA VAL A 41 46.53 15.37 -20.56
C VAL A 41 46.54 15.17 -19.04
N GLY A 42 47.59 15.63 -18.34
CA GLY A 42 47.71 15.57 -16.89
C GLY A 42 46.67 16.44 -16.17
N GLY A 43 46.36 17.63 -16.71
CA GLY A 43 45.27 18.47 -16.22
C GLY A 43 43.89 17.83 -16.44
N ALA A 44 43.65 17.20 -17.60
CA ALA A 44 42.42 16.44 -17.85
C ALA A 44 42.30 15.20 -16.97
N LEU A 45 43.40 14.45 -16.78
CA LEU A 45 43.44 13.24 -15.95
C LEU A 45 43.30 13.58 -14.46
N ASN A 46 43.94 14.64 -13.97
CA ASN A 46 43.80 15.08 -12.58
C ASN A 46 42.38 15.59 -12.29
N LYS A 47 41.74 16.28 -13.25
CA LYS A 47 40.34 16.72 -13.13
C LYS A 47 39.34 15.55 -13.16
N ILE A 48 39.59 14.54 -14.00
CA ILE A 48 38.79 13.29 -14.03
C ILE A 48 38.97 12.50 -12.71
N THR A 49 40.19 12.44 -12.15
CA THR A 49 40.49 11.63 -10.96
C THR A 49 40.10 12.32 -9.65
N GLU A 50 40.26 13.64 -9.52
CA GLU A 50 39.93 14.39 -8.29
C GLU A 50 38.48 14.85 -8.18
N GLN A 51 37.77 15.11 -9.30
CA GLN A 51 36.40 15.64 -9.25
C GLN A 51 35.33 14.64 -9.71
N ARG A 52 35.53 13.94 -10.84
CA ARG A 52 34.50 13.08 -11.43
C ARG A 52 34.31 11.75 -10.68
N VAL A 53 35.38 11.13 -10.19
CA VAL A 53 35.31 9.85 -9.45
C VAL A 53 34.53 9.98 -8.12
N PRO A 54 34.80 10.97 -7.24
CA PRO A 54 34.00 11.18 -6.03
C PRO A 54 32.54 11.55 -6.33
N GLU A 55 32.30 12.26 -7.43
CA GLU A 55 30.96 12.69 -7.83
C GLU A 55 30.07 11.53 -8.27
N ALA A 56 30.58 10.63 -9.11
CA ALA A 56 29.87 9.41 -9.52
C ALA A 56 29.57 8.49 -8.32
N LEU A 57 30.52 8.35 -7.38
CA LEU A 57 30.31 7.61 -6.14
C LEU A 57 29.17 8.19 -5.29
N SER A 58 29.06 9.53 -5.22
CA SER A 58 27.97 10.19 -4.50
C SER A 58 26.60 9.92 -5.12
N TRP A 59 26.51 9.86 -6.45
CA TRP A 59 25.28 9.54 -7.16
C TRP A 59 24.87 8.08 -7.00
N MET A 60 25.84 7.16 -7.08
CA MET A 60 25.60 5.74 -6.85
C MET A 60 25.14 5.47 -5.41
N GLU A 61 25.71 6.16 -4.43
CA GLU A 61 25.26 6.07 -3.04
C GLU A 61 23.84 6.60 -2.86
N LEU A 62 23.50 7.74 -3.49
CA LEU A 62 22.13 8.25 -3.51
C LEU A 62 21.16 7.22 -4.11
N SER A 63 21.49 6.65 -5.27
CA SER A 63 20.66 5.64 -5.94
C SER A 63 20.41 4.43 -5.05
N ARG A 64 21.48 3.87 -4.46
CA ARG A 64 21.36 2.70 -3.57
C ARG A 64 20.51 2.98 -2.33
N ARG A 65 20.61 4.19 -1.76
CA ARG A 65 19.80 4.60 -0.60
C ARG A 65 18.33 4.80 -1.00
N VAL A 66 18.06 5.37 -2.17
CA VAL A 66 16.71 5.48 -2.74
C VAL A 66 16.09 4.10 -2.97
N GLU A 67 16.83 3.16 -3.55
CA GLU A 67 16.37 1.78 -3.75
C GLU A 67 16.05 1.09 -2.42
N SER A 68 16.87 1.31 -1.40
CA SER A 68 16.63 0.78 -0.05
C SER A 68 15.34 1.36 0.55
N LEU A 69 15.10 2.66 0.38
CA LEU A 69 13.90 3.34 0.85
C LEU A 69 12.64 2.78 0.19
N VAL A 70 12.67 2.62 -1.14
CA VAL A 70 11.55 2.04 -1.90
C VAL A 70 11.31 0.58 -1.52
N ARG A 71 12.35 -0.20 -1.22
CA ARG A 71 12.22 -1.57 -0.74
C ARG A 71 11.59 -1.66 0.66
N ALA A 72 11.82 -0.66 1.51
CA ALA A 72 11.25 -0.60 2.85
C ALA A 72 9.81 -0.07 2.88
N ALA A 73 9.43 0.77 1.90
CA ALA A 73 8.12 1.43 1.87
C ALA A 73 6.89 0.49 1.96
N PRO A 74 6.86 -0.72 1.35
CA PRO A 74 5.75 -1.65 1.50
C PRO A 74 5.48 -2.08 2.95
N ALA A 75 6.47 -1.99 3.85
CA ALA A 75 6.26 -2.30 5.26
C ALA A 75 5.20 -1.41 5.90
N LEU A 76 5.05 -0.15 5.47
CA LEU A 76 3.96 0.74 5.92
C LEU A 76 2.57 0.17 5.61
N LEU A 77 2.40 -0.55 4.51
CA LEU A 77 1.10 -1.07 4.12
C LEU A 77 0.66 -2.26 4.98
N VAL A 78 1.59 -3.00 5.58
CA VAL A 78 1.32 -4.25 6.31
C VAL A 78 1.13 -4.03 7.82
N VAL A 79 1.49 -2.85 8.36
CA VAL A 79 1.34 -2.56 9.80
C VAL A 79 -0.12 -2.67 10.27
N THR A 80 -0.35 -3.11 11.50
CA THR A 80 -1.70 -3.27 12.05
C THR A 80 -2.03 -2.24 13.12
N THR A 81 -1.06 -1.44 13.56
CA THR A 81 -1.24 -0.45 14.63
C THR A 81 -0.71 0.93 14.23
N ASP A 82 -1.28 1.96 14.85
CA ASP A 82 -0.86 3.35 14.69
C ASP A 82 0.59 3.58 15.19
N GLU A 83 0.97 2.86 16.25
CA GLU A 83 2.30 2.90 16.84
C GLU A 83 3.35 2.35 15.85
N ASP A 84 3.09 1.19 15.26
CA ASP A 84 4.00 0.58 14.29
C ASP A 84 4.08 1.39 13.00
N ARG A 85 2.95 1.93 12.51
CA ARG A 85 2.96 2.90 11.41
C ARG A 85 3.89 4.07 11.72
N SER A 86 3.75 4.66 12.90
CA SER A 86 4.52 5.84 13.29
C SER A 86 6.02 5.53 13.39
N LYS A 87 6.40 4.35 13.91
CA LYS A 87 7.79 3.88 13.92
C LYS A 87 8.37 3.77 12.51
N VAL A 88 7.65 3.10 11.59
CA VAL A 88 8.11 2.91 10.22
C VAL A 88 8.15 4.24 9.45
N SER A 89 7.15 5.12 9.64
CA SER A 89 7.12 6.45 9.02
C SER A 89 8.30 7.31 9.48
N ASN A 90 8.58 7.33 10.77
CA ASN A 90 9.70 8.09 11.33
C ASN A 90 11.06 7.59 10.80
N GLU A 91 11.22 6.27 10.63
CA GLU A 91 12.41 5.69 10.02
C GLU A 91 12.58 6.12 8.56
N ILE A 92 11.49 6.06 7.77
CA ILE A 92 11.47 6.53 6.38
C ILE A 92 11.79 8.04 6.30
N GLU A 93 11.21 8.87 7.16
CA GLU A 93 11.47 10.30 7.22
C GLU A 93 12.91 10.63 7.64
N SER A 94 13.48 9.83 8.55
CA SER A 94 14.89 9.90 8.94
C SER A 94 15.79 9.59 7.74
N GLN A 95 15.53 8.51 7.02
CA GLN A 95 16.28 8.14 5.80
C GLN A 95 16.18 9.23 4.73
N ILE A 96 14.98 9.78 4.47
CA ILE A 96 14.79 10.93 3.56
C ILE A 96 15.61 12.15 4.03
N SER A 97 15.63 12.42 5.33
CA SER A 97 16.37 13.56 5.87
C SER A 97 17.89 13.39 5.77
N GLN A 98 18.39 12.15 5.89
CA GLN A 98 19.79 11.81 5.64
C GLN A 98 20.18 11.95 4.16
N LEU A 99 19.20 11.93 3.24
CA LEU A 99 19.43 12.12 1.81
C LEU A 99 19.50 13.59 1.38
N LYS A 100 18.88 14.51 2.14
CA LYS A 100 18.88 15.96 1.84
C LYS A 100 20.28 16.58 1.63
N PRO A 101 21.33 16.22 2.39
CA PRO A 101 22.67 16.76 2.16
C PRO A 101 23.22 16.43 0.77
N PHE A 102 22.95 15.23 0.24
CA PHE A 102 23.38 14.83 -1.11
C PHE A 102 22.74 15.68 -2.21
N LEU A 103 21.59 16.30 -1.92
CA LEU A 103 20.85 17.18 -2.82
C LEU A 103 21.29 18.65 -2.74
N ARG A 104 22.02 19.02 -1.67
CA ARG A 104 22.44 20.42 -1.39
C ARG A 104 23.86 20.75 -1.83
N THR A 105 24.62 19.76 -2.30
CA THR A 105 25.99 19.99 -2.77
C THR A 105 25.96 20.96 -3.97
N SER A 106 26.53 22.16 -3.79
CA SER A 106 26.72 23.13 -4.86
C SER A 106 27.68 22.55 -5.90
N ARG A 107 27.15 21.99 -6.99
CA ARG A 107 27.94 21.40 -8.06
C ARG A 107 28.29 22.46 -9.10
N SER A 108 29.53 22.44 -9.56
CA SER A 108 29.97 23.19 -10.73
C SER A 108 29.54 22.44 -11.98
N TYR A 109 28.49 22.91 -12.64
CA TYR A 109 28.03 22.31 -13.90
C TYR A 109 28.95 22.73 -15.04
N GLU A 110 29.47 21.77 -15.80
CA GLU A 110 30.29 22.07 -16.99
C GLU A 110 29.43 22.21 -18.24
N THR A 111 28.23 21.61 -18.25
CA THR A 111 27.28 21.68 -19.38
C THR A 111 25.84 21.92 -18.93
N GLU A 112 25.02 22.55 -19.78
CA GLU A 112 23.57 22.69 -19.52
C GLU A 112 22.84 21.33 -19.51
N ALA A 113 23.37 20.33 -20.22
CA ALA A 113 22.84 18.97 -20.22
C ALA A 113 23.00 18.29 -18.84
N GLU A 114 24.15 18.45 -18.21
CA GLU A 114 24.47 17.97 -16.86
C GLU A 114 23.60 18.67 -15.81
N LYS A 115 23.48 20.00 -15.88
CA LYS A 115 22.59 20.78 -15.02
C LYS A 115 21.14 20.30 -15.11
N THR A 116 20.63 20.11 -16.33
CA THR A 116 19.27 19.58 -16.56
C THR A 116 19.10 18.16 -16.00
N ALA A 117 20.12 17.31 -16.15
CA ALA A 117 20.13 15.95 -15.61
C ALA A 117 20.03 15.94 -14.09
N THR A 118 20.83 16.77 -13.41
CA THR A 118 20.83 16.92 -11.95
C THR A 118 19.49 17.44 -11.44
N THR A 119 18.92 18.49 -12.07
CA THR A 119 17.61 19.00 -11.69
C THR A 119 16.53 17.92 -11.74
N ARG A 120 16.52 17.09 -12.80
CA ARG A 120 15.57 15.97 -12.90
C ARG A 120 15.73 14.96 -11.76
N VAL A 121 16.96 14.64 -11.34
CA VAL A 121 17.18 13.74 -10.19
C VAL A 121 16.60 14.32 -8.91
N PHE A 122 16.73 15.64 -8.70
CA PHE A 122 16.14 16.33 -7.55
C PHE A 122 14.62 16.34 -7.59
N ASP A 123 14.02 16.59 -8.75
CA ASP A 123 12.56 16.55 -8.92
C ASP A 123 12.01 15.15 -8.61
N LEU A 124 12.63 14.09 -9.15
CA LEU A 124 12.24 12.70 -8.90
C LEU A 124 12.32 12.32 -7.41
N PHE A 125 13.37 12.78 -6.71
CA PHE A 125 13.48 12.57 -5.27
C PHE A 125 12.39 13.32 -4.49
N GLY A 126 12.07 14.55 -4.92
CA GLY A 126 10.97 15.34 -4.38
C GLY A 126 9.64 14.62 -4.51
N ASP A 127 9.32 14.14 -5.72
CA ASP A 127 8.11 13.38 -6.03
C ASP A 127 8.02 12.10 -5.17
N MET A 128 9.12 11.35 -5.05
CA MET A 128 9.15 10.16 -4.20
C MET A 128 8.91 10.48 -2.72
N SER A 129 9.47 11.58 -2.22
CA SER A 129 9.25 12.01 -0.83
C SER A 129 7.79 12.38 -0.57
N VAL A 130 7.15 13.08 -1.52
CA VAL A 130 5.71 13.42 -1.46
C VAL A 130 4.85 12.15 -1.50
N ASN A 131 5.22 11.20 -2.35
CA ASN A 131 4.54 9.91 -2.45
C ASN A 131 4.61 9.11 -1.14
N LEU A 132 5.78 9.05 -0.50
CA LEU A 132 5.94 8.35 0.79
C LEU A 132 5.16 9.01 1.93
N ALA A 133 5.09 10.35 1.95
CA ALA A 133 4.24 11.07 2.89
C ALA A 133 2.75 10.77 2.64
N SER A 134 2.33 10.74 1.37
CA SER A 134 0.97 10.38 0.97
C SER A 134 0.61 8.94 1.34
N LEU A 135 1.57 8.02 1.20
CA LEU A 135 1.42 6.62 1.63
C LEU A 135 1.15 6.54 3.14
N ASN A 136 1.89 7.29 3.96
CA ASN A 136 1.64 7.32 5.41
C ASN A 136 0.21 7.79 5.75
N VAL A 137 -0.29 8.81 5.07
CA VAL A 137 -1.68 9.30 5.23
C VAL A 137 -2.71 8.24 4.82
N LEU A 138 -2.49 7.54 3.71
CA LEU A 138 -3.37 6.44 3.27
C LEU A 138 -3.37 5.30 4.29
N VAL A 139 -2.21 4.92 4.83
CA VAL A 139 -2.10 3.88 5.87
C VAL A 139 -2.82 4.30 7.15
N GLN A 140 -2.69 5.56 7.57
CA GLN A 140 -3.46 6.09 8.70
C GLN A 140 -4.98 5.97 8.46
N LYS A 141 -5.44 6.30 7.25
CA LYS A 141 -6.85 6.12 6.88
C LYS A 141 -7.27 4.66 6.89
N ARG A 142 -6.43 3.73 6.39
CA ARG A 142 -6.70 2.28 6.45
C ARG A 142 -6.88 1.81 7.89
N LEU A 143 -5.96 2.16 8.78
CA LEU A 143 -6.02 1.78 10.20
C LEU A 143 -7.29 2.31 10.89
N PHE A 144 -7.71 3.54 10.56
CA PHE A 144 -8.97 4.08 11.03
C PHE A 144 -10.19 3.26 10.54
N LEU A 145 -10.20 2.87 9.27
CA LEU A 145 -11.27 2.06 8.68
C LEU A 145 -11.34 0.67 9.32
N VAL A 146 -10.19 0.01 9.54
CA VAL A 146 -10.10 -1.29 10.24
C VAL A 146 -10.65 -1.17 11.66
N ALA A 147 -10.24 -0.15 12.42
CA ALA A 147 -10.76 0.07 13.77
C ALA A 147 -12.28 0.31 13.79
N LEU A 148 -12.79 1.07 12.81
CA LEU A 148 -14.22 1.29 12.64
C LEU A 148 -14.96 0.00 12.26
N GLU A 149 -14.37 -0.84 11.41
CA GLU A 149 -14.91 -2.14 11.03
C GLU A 149 -15.01 -3.07 12.24
N GLU A 150 -13.96 -3.16 13.05
CA GLU A 150 -13.95 -3.94 14.29
C GLU A 150 -15.07 -3.51 15.26
N ASP A 151 -15.30 -2.20 15.41
CA ASP A 151 -16.42 -1.67 16.20
C ASP A 151 -17.77 -2.14 15.65
N ARG A 152 -17.93 -2.15 14.33
CA ARG A 152 -19.16 -2.59 13.66
C ARG A 152 -19.35 -4.10 13.76
N ILE A 153 -18.27 -4.89 13.70
CA ILE A 153 -18.30 -6.34 13.95
C ILE A 153 -18.69 -6.65 15.40
N ARG A 154 -18.22 -5.85 16.37
CA ARG A 154 -18.65 -5.94 17.77
C ARG A 154 -20.15 -5.64 17.93
N ASP A 155 -20.65 -4.59 17.26
CA ASP A 155 -22.08 -4.27 17.24
C ASP A 155 -22.91 -5.39 16.58
N LEU A 156 -22.42 -5.96 15.48
CA LEU A 156 -23.03 -7.09 14.78
C LEU A 156 -23.14 -8.32 15.70
N SER A 157 -22.03 -8.69 16.35
CA SER A 157 -21.97 -9.83 17.27
C SER A 157 -22.90 -9.64 18.47
N ARG A 158 -22.97 -8.42 19.00
CA ARG A 158 -23.91 -8.05 20.07
C ARG A 158 -25.36 -8.20 19.59
N ALA A 159 -25.69 -7.66 18.43
CA ALA A 159 -27.04 -7.74 17.88
C ALA A 159 -27.49 -9.18 17.65
N ASN A 160 -26.61 -10.01 17.07
CA ASN A 160 -26.86 -11.44 16.90
C ASN A 160 -27.10 -12.13 18.25
N SER A 161 -26.20 -11.96 19.22
CA SER A 161 -26.33 -12.59 20.54
C SER A 161 -27.61 -12.19 21.28
N ILE A 162 -28.06 -10.94 21.14
CA ILE A 162 -29.29 -10.45 21.74
C ILE A 162 -30.50 -11.07 21.06
N ALA A 163 -30.52 -11.11 19.72
CA ALA A 163 -31.59 -11.75 18.96
C ALA A 163 -31.71 -13.24 19.33
N GLN A 164 -30.60 -13.99 19.37
CA GLN A 164 -30.61 -15.39 19.75
C GLN A 164 -31.14 -15.63 21.18
N ARG A 165 -30.68 -14.84 22.16
CA ARG A 165 -31.20 -14.92 23.54
C ARG A 165 -32.68 -14.54 23.65
N MET A 166 -33.19 -13.73 22.74
CA MET A 166 -34.62 -13.38 22.71
C MET A 166 -35.49 -14.52 22.19
N LEU A 167 -34.92 -15.39 21.34
CA LEU A 167 -35.64 -16.46 20.64
C LEU A 167 -35.50 -17.82 21.37
N SER A 168 -34.42 -18.03 22.14
CA SER A 168 -34.19 -19.26 22.90
C SER A 168 -35.25 -19.69 23.94
N PRO A 169 -36.03 -18.80 24.58
CA PRO A 169 -37.09 -19.24 25.49
C PRO A 169 -38.19 -20.04 24.79
N GLY A 170 -38.51 -19.71 23.54
CA GLY A 170 -39.52 -20.43 22.76
C GLY A 170 -39.13 -21.90 22.52
N GLU A 171 -37.86 -22.13 22.19
CA GLU A 171 -37.32 -23.48 21.98
C GLU A 171 -37.37 -24.33 23.26
N ARG A 172 -37.05 -23.73 24.42
CA ARG A 172 -37.13 -24.42 25.72
C ARG A 172 -38.57 -24.77 26.11
N ILE A 173 -39.51 -23.86 25.86
CA ILE A 173 -40.93 -24.10 26.12
C ILE A 173 -41.44 -25.25 25.24
N LEU A 174 -41.10 -25.28 23.95
CA LEU A 174 -41.44 -26.40 23.07
C LEU A 174 -40.84 -27.72 23.53
N GLY A 175 -39.55 -27.71 23.88
CA GLY A 175 -38.88 -28.91 24.38
C GLY A 175 -39.56 -29.48 25.63
N ALA A 176 -39.99 -28.61 26.55
CA ALA A 176 -40.75 -29.00 27.73
C ALA A 176 -42.12 -29.57 27.37
N GLN A 177 -42.90 -28.86 26.54
CA GLN A 177 -44.24 -29.31 26.12
C GLN A 177 -44.22 -30.64 25.35
N MET A 178 -43.21 -30.86 24.49
CA MET A 178 -43.02 -32.14 23.79
C MET A 178 -42.66 -33.27 24.76
N ALA A 179 -41.85 -32.99 25.78
CA ALA A 179 -41.51 -33.97 26.81
C ALA A 179 -42.71 -34.32 27.68
N ASP A 180 -43.53 -33.33 28.03
CA ASP A 180 -44.77 -33.51 28.82
C ASP A 180 -45.81 -34.31 28.02
N TRP A 181 -46.05 -33.96 26.75
CA TRP A 181 -46.94 -34.72 25.86
C TRP A 181 -46.51 -36.18 25.73
N LYS A 182 -45.21 -36.44 25.52
CA LYS A 182 -44.68 -37.81 25.41
C LYS A 182 -44.91 -38.62 26.70
N ARG A 183 -44.84 -37.98 27.87
CA ARG A 183 -45.03 -38.62 29.17
C ARG A 183 -46.50 -38.93 29.45
N ASN A 184 -47.40 -38.04 29.08
CA ASN A 184 -48.83 -38.18 29.34
C ASN A 184 -49.53 -39.12 28.34
N GLN A 185 -48.91 -39.39 27.18
CA GLN A 185 -49.44 -40.30 26.17
C GLN A 185 -49.70 -41.72 26.69
N GLU A 186 -48.93 -42.17 27.70
CA GLU A 186 -49.04 -43.52 28.27
C GLU A 186 -50.15 -43.64 29.34
N THR A 187 -50.68 -42.53 29.85
CA THR A 187 -51.56 -42.51 31.05
C THR A 187 -52.87 -41.74 30.88
N ALA A 188 -53.04 -40.95 29.82
CA ALA A 188 -54.19 -40.05 29.65
C ALA A 188 -55.36 -40.66 28.86
N GLU A 189 -56.58 -40.23 29.18
CA GLU A 189 -57.81 -40.58 28.45
C GLU A 189 -57.85 -39.93 27.05
N ALA A 190 -58.52 -40.58 26.08
CA ALA A 190 -58.52 -40.18 24.67
C ALA A 190 -58.93 -38.71 24.41
N ASN A 191 -59.86 -38.16 25.20
CA ASN A 191 -60.32 -36.77 25.06
C ASN A 191 -59.29 -35.75 25.60
N GLN A 192 -58.59 -36.06 26.69
CA GLN A 192 -57.52 -35.21 27.23
C GLN A 192 -56.32 -35.19 26.28
N LEU A 193 -55.99 -36.35 25.73
CA LEU A 193 -54.89 -36.53 24.77
C LEU A 193 -55.12 -35.72 23.47
N SER A 194 -56.39 -35.55 23.05
CA SER A 194 -56.78 -34.71 21.91
C SER A 194 -56.57 -33.22 22.19
N ASN A 195 -56.95 -32.73 23.36
CA ASN A 195 -56.80 -31.32 23.74
C ASN A 195 -55.33 -30.93 23.94
N GLU A 196 -54.54 -31.75 24.66
CA GLU A 196 -53.10 -31.51 24.84
C GLU A 196 -52.36 -31.51 23.50
N LYS A 197 -52.76 -32.37 22.56
CA LYS A 197 -52.20 -32.38 21.20
C LYS A 197 -52.53 -31.09 20.44
N LEU A 198 -53.76 -30.57 20.54
CA LEU A 198 -54.14 -29.30 19.92
C LEU A 198 -53.36 -28.12 20.51
N ASP A 199 -53.15 -28.09 21.83
CA ASP A 199 -52.37 -27.05 22.50
C ASP A 199 -50.89 -27.10 22.11
N LEU A 200 -50.31 -28.30 21.99
CA LEU A 200 -48.95 -28.48 21.47
C LEU A 200 -48.83 -28.00 20.02
N VAL A 201 -49.78 -28.38 19.14
CA VAL A 201 -49.80 -27.94 17.73
C VAL A 201 -49.89 -26.41 17.63
N ASN A 202 -50.79 -25.78 18.40
CA ASN A 202 -50.92 -24.32 18.44
C ASN A 202 -49.64 -23.64 18.95
N SER A 203 -48.98 -24.22 19.95
CA SER A 203 -47.71 -23.72 20.48
C SER A 203 -46.60 -23.80 19.43
N ILE A 204 -46.48 -24.92 18.70
CA ILE A 204 -45.53 -25.09 17.59
C ILE A 204 -45.78 -24.04 16.51
N ILE A 205 -47.03 -23.90 16.05
CA ILE A 205 -47.40 -22.93 15.00
C ILE A 205 -47.00 -21.50 15.42
N SER A 206 -47.20 -21.15 16.71
CA SER A 206 -46.87 -19.81 17.23
C SER A 206 -45.37 -19.50 17.27
N LEU A 207 -44.51 -20.52 17.21
CA LEU A 207 -43.06 -20.42 17.38
C LEU A 207 -42.29 -20.57 16.07
N ILE A 208 -42.90 -21.10 15.00
CA ILE A 208 -42.29 -21.17 13.66
C ILE A 208 -41.72 -19.81 13.21
N PRO A 209 -42.44 -18.67 13.32
CA PRO A 209 -41.88 -17.37 12.94
C PRO A 209 -40.65 -16.98 13.77
N GLN A 210 -40.60 -17.37 15.05
CA GLN A 210 -39.46 -17.06 15.91
C GLN A 210 -38.21 -17.86 15.51
N GLN A 211 -38.38 -19.15 15.18
CA GLN A 211 -37.29 -19.98 14.66
C GLN A 211 -36.78 -19.46 13.31
N ARG A 212 -37.69 -19.08 12.40
CA ARG A 212 -37.30 -18.50 11.12
C ARG A 212 -36.53 -17.18 11.30
N ALA A 213 -36.94 -16.33 12.25
CA ALA A 213 -36.21 -15.12 12.57
C ALA A 213 -34.79 -15.42 13.09
N ALA A 214 -34.61 -16.46 13.92
CA ALA A 214 -33.29 -16.85 14.43
C ALA A 214 -32.34 -17.25 13.29
N LEU A 215 -32.82 -18.12 12.39
CA LEU A 215 -32.05 -18.57 11.22
C LEU A 215 -31.68 -17.41 10.29
N LEU A 216 -32.60 -16.46 10.06
CA LEU A 216 -32.34 -15.29 9.23
C LEU A 216 -31.32 -14.35 9.88
N VAL A 217 -31.38 -14.15 11.20
CA VAL A 217 -30.39 -13.34 11.91
C VAL A 217 -29.00 -13.98 11.83
N ASP A 218 -28.88 -15.31 12.00
CA ASP A 218 -27.60 -16.01 11.84
C ASP A 218 -27.09 -15.94 10.41
N SER A 219 -27.96 -16.08 9.41
CA SER A 219 -27.59 -15.92 7.99
C SER A 219 -27.04 -14.51 7.73
N ILE A 220 -27.74 -13.47 8.19
CA ILE A 220 -27.31 -12.07 8.04
C ILE A 220 -25.96 -11.85 8.72
N HIS A 221 -25.79 -12.39 9.92
CA HIS A 221 -24.52 -12.32 10.65
C HIS A 221 -23.37 -12.91 9.84
N ASN A 222 -23.54 -14.15 9.36
CA ASN A 222 -22.52 -14.84 8.57
C ASN A 222 -22.24 -14.15 7.23
N ASP A 223 -23.28 -13.65 6.55
CA ASP A 223 -23.10 -12.96 5.26
C ASP A 223 -22.41 -11.60 5.42
N LEU A 224 -22.66 -10.89 6.51
CA LEU A 224 -21.91 -9.67 6.86
C LEU A 224 -20.44 -9.97 7.17
N LEU A 225 -20.13 -11.08 7.86
CA LEU A 225 -18.74 -11.50 8.07
C LEU A 225 -18.03 -11.89 6.76
N LYS A 226 -18.73 -12.58 5.85
CA LYS A 226 -18.16 -12.85 4.51
C LYS A 226 -17.86 -11.58 3.72
N ILE A 227 -18.63 -10.51 3.95
CA ILE A 227 -18.38 -9.20 3.31
C ILE A 227 -17.11 -8.56 3.86
N THR A 228 -16.85 -8.66 5.17
CA THR A 228 -15.62 -8.11 5.78
C THR A 228 -14.37 -8.86 5.32
N ASP A 229 -14.53 -10.14 4.96
CA ASP A 229 -13.45 -11.00 4.46
C ASP A 229 -13.25 -10.93 2.93
N ALA A 230 -14.03 -10.10 2.21
CA ALA A 230 -13.95 -10.02 0.76
C ALA A 230 -12.70 -9.25 0.29
N ASP A 231 -12.07 -9.76 -0.78
CA ASP A 231 -10.83 -9.19 -1.33
C ASP A 231 -11.09 -8.12 -2.40
N THR A 232 -12.30 -8.06 -2.95
CA THR A 232 -12.65 -7.16 -4.07
C THR A 232 -14.01 -6.48 -3.88
N ALA A 233 -14.15 -5.29 -4.47
CA ALA A 233 -15.41 -4.53 -4.42
C ALA A 233 -16.56 -5.24 -5.13
N GLU A 234 -16.26 -5.98 -6.20
CA GLU A 234 -17.19 -6.77 -6.98
C GLU A 234 -17.73 -7.96 -6.18
N GLN A 235 -16.86 -8.65 -5.44
CA GLN A 235 -17.26 -9.73 -4.53
C GLN A 235 -18.20 -9.20 -3.45
N ILE A 236 -17.92 -8.04 -2.87
CA ILE A 236 -18.81 -7.38 -1.91
C ILE A 236 -20.17 -7.11 -2.54
N ASP A 237 -20.23 -6.62 -3.78
CA ASP A 237 -21.51 -6.36 -4.45
C ASP A 237 -22.33 -7.62 -4.68
N VAL A 238 -21.68 -8.72 -5.06
CA VAL A 238 -22.34 -10.03 -5.19
C VAL A 238 -22.90 -10.51 -3.83
N LEU A 239 -22.14 -10.35 -2.75
CA LEU A 239 -22.55 -10.76 -1.41
C LEU A 239 -23.67 -9.90 -0.81
N LYS A 240 -23.87 -8.66 -1.29
CA LYS A 240 -24.96 -7.78 -0.84
C LYS A 240 -26.35 -8.23 -1.30
N PHE A 241 -26.46 -8.98 -2.41
CA PHE A 241 -27.74 -9.44 -2.92
C PHE A 241 -28.49 -10.39 -1.96
N PRO A 242 -27.89 -11.53 -1.52
CA PRO A 242 -28.54 -12.42 -0.57
C PRO A 242 -28.81 -11.72 0.77
N LEU A 243 -27.91 -10.83 1.21
CA LEU A 243 -28.06 -10.08 2.44
C LEU A 243 -29.31 -9.18 2.45
N LYS A 244 -29.57 -8.44 1.36
CA LYS A 244 -30.79 -7.63 1.21
C LYS A 244 -32.06 -8.49 1.28
N LYS A 245 -32.03 -9.66 0.63
CA LYS A 245 -33.16 -10.60 0.65
C LYS A 245 -33.40 -11.12 2.07
N SER A 246 -32.36 -11.55 2.78
CA SER A 246 -32.47 -12.05 4.16
C SER A 246 -32.99 -10.98 5.12
N LEU A 247 -32.59 -9.72 4.96
CA LEU A 247 -33.16 -8.60 5.73
C LEU A 247 -34.63 -8.36 5.45
N GLN A 248 -35.03 -8.39 4.18
CA GLN A 248 -36.43 -8.24 3.79
C GLN A 248 -37.29 -9.37 4.38
N GLU A 249 -36.82 -10.62 4.28
CA GLU A 249 -37.50 -11.76 4.88
C GLU A 249 -37.56 -11.65 6.41
N LEU A 250 -36.50 -11.14 7.06
CA LEU A 250 -36.50 -10.94 8.51
C LEU A 250 -37.53 -9.88 8.93
N TYR A 251 -37.68 -8.82 8.15
CA TYR A 251 -38.69 -7.80 8.37
C TYR A 251 -40.11 -8.39 8.28
N GLU A 252 -40.39 -9.16 7.22
CA GLU A 252 -41.68 -9.83 7.03
C GLU A 252 -42.01 -10.80 8.17
N VAL A 253 -41.03 -11.61 8.59
CA VAL A 253 -41.19 -12.53 9.73
C VAL A 253 -41.44 -11.76 11.03
N SER A 254 -40.82 -10.60 11.21
CA SER A 254 -40.99 -9.77 12.40
C SER A 254 -42.39 -9.17 12.55
N GLU A 255 -43.17 -9.11 11.46
CA GLU A 255 -44.55 -8.63 11.50
C GLU A 255 -45.54 -9.69 12.03
N VAL A 256 -45.19 -10.97 11.88
CA VAL A 256 -46.07 -12.11 12.24
C VAL A 256 -45.77 -12.68 13.63
N VAL A 257 -44.64 -12.30 14.25
CA VAL A 257 -44.32 -12.72 15.63
C VAL A 257 -45.21 -12.05 16.68
N SER A 258 -45.22 -12.60 17.90
CA SER A 258 -45.95 -12.00 19.03
C SER A 258 -45.55 -10.54 19.30
N LYS A 259 -46.48 -9.72 19.81
CA LYS A 259 -46.26 -8.28 20.12
C LYS A 259 -45.02 -8.02 21.00
N ARG A 260 -44.71 -8.93 21.93
CA ARG A 260 -43.52 -8.86 22.79
C ARG A 260 -42.23 -9.15 22.00
N ALA A 261 -42.24 -10.15 21.12
CA ALA A 261 -41.11 -10.47 20.26
C ALA A 261 -40.87 -9.37 19.21
N LYS A 262 -41.93 -8.84 18.59
CA LYS A 262 -41.88 -7.74 17.62
C LYS A 262 -41.14 -6.52 18.16
N ARG A 263 -41.51 -6.02 19.35
CA ARG A 263 -40.85 -4.86 19.98
C ARG A 263 -39.35 -5.09 20.22
N ARG A 264 -38.98 -6.33 20.54
CA ARG A 264 -37.59 -6.70 20.88
C ARG A 264 -36.74 -6.91 19.63
N LEU A 265 -37.30 -7.53 18.59
CA LEU A 265 -36.66 -7.75 17.29
C LEU A 265 -36.49 -6.45 16.50
N ALA A 266 -37.45 -5.53 16.56
CA ALA A 266 -37.39 -4.25 15.83
C ALA A 266 -36.09 -3.48 16.09
N LYS A 267 -35.60 -3.47 17.33
CA LYS A 267 -34.32 -2.83 17.68
C LYS A 267 -33.12 -3.54 17.05
N GLN A 268 -33.12 -4.87 16.99
CA GLN A 268 -32.03 -5.63 16.39
C GLN A 268 -32.05 -5.51 14.86
N ILE A 269 -33.23 -5.55 14.24
CA ILE A 269 -33.40 -5.33 12.80
C ILE A 269 -32.85 -3.97 12.38
N ALA A 270 -33.18 -2.90 13.11
CA ALA A 270 -32.63 -1.57 12.83
C ALA A 270 -31.10 -1.51 12.92
N ILE A 271 -30.49 -2.24 13.86
CA ILE A 271 -29.02 -2.34 13.95
C ILE A 271 -28.45 -3.09 12.75
N LEU A 272 -29.01 -4.25 12.40
CA LEU A 272 -28.57 -5.07 11.27
C LEU A 272 -28.73 -4.34 9.92
N GLU A 273 -29.80 -3.56 9.77
CA GLU A 273 -30.03 -2.72 8.60
C GLU A 273 -28.96 -1.64 8.48
N GLY A 274 -28.66 -0.92 9.57
CA GLY A 274 -27.59 0.08 9.59
C GLY A 274 -26.18 -0.49 9.37
N LEU A 275 -25.96 -1.76 9.70
CA LEU A 275 -24.72 -2.48 9.40
C LEU A 275 -24.63 -2.94 7.94
N THR A 276 -25.78 -3.09 7.27
CA THR A 276 -25.87 -3.58 5.90
C THR A 276 -25.85 -2.45 4.86
N ALA A 277 -26.52 -1.35 5.15
CA ALA A 277 -26.71 -0.25 4.21
C ALA A 277 -26.31 1.11 4.81
N GLY A 278 -25.91 2.02 3.92
CA GLY A 278 -25.50 3.38 4.29
C GLY A 278 -23.98 3.55 4.42
N PRO A 279 -23.55 4.79 4.71
CA PRO A 279 -22.14 5.18 4.65
C PRO A 279 -21.26 4.55 5.73
N LYS A 280 -21.86 4.01 6.80
CA LYS A 280 -21.15 3.33 7.90
C LYS A 280 -21.43 1.82 7.93
N SER A 281 -21.96 1.29 6.84
CA SER A 281 -22.18 -0.15 6.70
C SER A 281 -20.85 -0.90 6.58
N LEU A 282 -20.82 -2.16 6.99
CA LEU A 282 -19.63 -3.01 6.85
C LEU A 282 -19.20 -3.12 5.38
N SER A 283 -20.18 -3.21 4.47
CA SER A 283 -19.88 -3.23 3.03
C SER A 283 -19.21 -1.96 2.52
N GLN A 284 -19.59 -0.79 3.02
CA GLN A 284 -18.98 0.48 2.59
C GLN A 284 -17.59 0.65 3.20
N ILE A 285 -17.45 0.34 4.49
CA ILE A 285 -16.15 0.42 5.19
C ILE A 285 -15.12 -0.47 4.49
N LYS A 286 -15.49 -1.72 4.18
CA LYS A 286 -14.59 -2.64 3.48
C LYS A 286 -14.21 -2.15 2.08
N LYS A 287 -15.18 -1.62 1.31
CA LYS A 287 -14.88 -1.02 0.00
C LYS A 287 -13.94 0.17 0.10
N ASP A 288 -14.16 1.04 1.08
CA ASP A 288 -13.29 2.20 1.32
C ASP A 288 -11.88 1.74 1.72
N GLU A 289 -11.75 0.67 2.50
CA GLU A 289 -10.47 0.07 2.86
C GLU A 289 -9.74 -0.46 1.62
N LEU A 290 -10.41 -1.28 0.79
CA LEU A 290 -9.84 -1.82 -0.45
C LEU A 290 -9.42 -0.71 -1.42
N ALA A 291 -10.21 0.37 -1.53
CA ALA A 291 -9.86 1.51 -2.36
C ALA A 291 -8.62 2.26 -1.85
N VAL A 292 -8.44 2.35 -0.53
CA VAL A 292 -7.23 2.93 0.09
C VAL A 292 -6.01 2.05 -0.14
N ILE A 293 -6.16 0.72 -0.04
CA ILE A 293 -5.09 -0.23 -0.33
C ILE A 293 -4.65 -0.12 -1.79
N ALA A 294 -5.59 -0.12 -2.74
CA ALA A 294 -5.29 0.01 -4.16
C ALA A 294 -4.53 1.31 -4.49
N GLN A 295 -4.94 2.43 -3.89
CA GLN A 295 -4.22 3.71 -4.04
C GLN A 295 -2.80 3.64 -3.46
N ALA A 296 -2.62 3.00 -2.30
CA ALA A 296 -1.31 2.83 -1.69
C ALA A 296 -0.38 1.97 -2.57
N GLU A 297 -0.91 0.89 -3.16
CA GLU A 297 -0.16 0.03 -4.09
C GLU A 297 0.26 0.77 -5.36
N GLU A 298 -0.61 1.63 -5.90
CA GLU A 298 -0.28 2.48 -7.06
C GLU A 298 0.87 3.45 -6.74
N ILE A 299 0.86 4.06 -5.56
CA ILE A 299 1.95 4.93 -5.09
C ILE A 299 3.26 4.13 -4.96
N LEU A 300 3.21 2.92 -4.38
CA LEU A 300 4.37 2.06 -4.26
C LEU A 300 4.94 1.68 -5.64
N ALA A 301 4.08 1.28 -6.58
CA ALA A 301 4.48 0.98 -7.96
C ALA A 301 5.08 2.20 -8.68
N THR A 302 4.57 3.39 -8.39
CA THR A 302 5.13 4.64 -8.91
C THR A 302 6.52 4.92 -8.34
N ASN A 303 6.72 4.73 -7.03
CA ASN A 303 8.04 4.88 -6.41
C ASN A 303 9.07 3.87 -6.94
N VAL A 304 8.67 2.62 -7.24
CA VAL A 304 9.54 1.65 -7.92
C VAL A 304 9.97 2.16 -9.30
N ARG A 305 9.04 2.72 -10.09
CA ARG A 305 9.36 3.31 -11.41
C ARG A 305 10.29 4.51 -11.29
N LEU A 306 10.03 5.40 -10.33
CA LEU A 306 10.86 6.58 -10.06
C LEU A 306 12.28 6.17 -9.63
N SER A 307 12.41 5.18 -8.75
CA SER A 307 13.70 4.63 -8.32
C SER A 307 14.50 4.09 -9.51
N ASN A 308 13.88 3.26 -10.36
CA ASN A 308 14.56 2.70 -11.53
C ASN A 308 15.01 3.79 -12.52
N PHE A 309 14.18 4.82 -12.71
CA PHE A 309 14.55 5.95 -13.57
C PHE A 309 15.70 6.76 -12.97
N LEU A 310 15.72 6.94 -11.64
CA LEU A 310 16.81 7.61 -10.94
C LEU A 310 18.12 6.82 -11.10
N THR A 311 18.11 5.49 -10.90
CA THR A 311 19.29 4.63 -11.11
C THR A 311 19.85 4.78 -12.52
N ASN A 312 19.00 4.65 -13.55
CA ASN A 312 19.42 4.81 -14.94
C ASN A 312 19.98 6.21 -15.25
N ARG A 313 19.47 7.25 -14.57
CA ARG A 313 19.93 8.62 -14.78
C ARG A 313 21.25 8.90 -14.07
N VAL A 314 21.45 8.31 -12.91
CA VAL A 314 22.70 8.32 -12.17
C VAL A 314 23.82 7.65 -12.99
N ASP A 315 23.54 6.53 -13.66
CA ASP A 315 24.51 5.86 -14.53
C ASP A 315 24.97 6.72 -15.74
N PHE A 316 24.23 7.77 -16.07
CA PHE A 316 24.54 8.72 -17.15
C PHE A 316 25.36 9.94 -16.67
N LEU A 317 25.50 10.14 -15.36
CA LEU A 317 26.17 11.27 -14.71
C LEU A 317 27.61 10.91 -14.28
#